data_AF-A0AA51QVS2-F1
#
_entry.id   AF-A0AA51QVS2-F1
#
_cell.length_a   1.000
_cell.length_b   1.000
_cell.length_c   1.000
_cell.angle_alpha   90.00
_cell.angle_beta   90.00
_cell.angle_gamma   90.00
#
_symmetry.space_group_name_H-M   'P 1'
#
loop_
_entity.id
_entity.type
_entity.pdbx_description
1 polymer ?
#
loop_
_entity_poly.entity_id
_entity_poly.type
_entity_poly.pdbx_seq_one_letter_code
_entity_poly.pdbx_strand_id
1 'polypeptide(L)'
;MPDTLLDPTTLGDLLRVASASDYARWEDQIRRTGGCANPIHLTGWTIHKDKSTGETLHHYTTANEPGGRLRLACGNRRASRCPSCAWTYAGDTYHLIRAGLAGDDRRDIPGTVRDHPRVFATLTAPSFGPVHNRPDNGTCRCGTRHIPDAPELGTALDPTEYDYAGAVLFNNHAGQLWQRFTTRLRRELATRAGLSRRELPERLRVSYGKVAEFQKRGALHFHAVIRLDGPDGPGTTPPTWATVDLLTDAIRAAAAHSYTSVSVPAAADQPARTFRWGTQLDVRPVMAFGDGSEVTEQAVASYVAKYATKAAENTGTLDRRIGELAELDRHDVPDHTRRLVEACKVLDPLYPERRLWAWAHMLGFRGHFSSKSRRYSTTLGALRQARADYRAAQDHAALALDDREPDTVLVLTDWQYAGHGHTPGESVLAATIARGLQLNRETAREALRDQLTDEGEY
;
A
#
# COMPACT_ATOMS: atom_id res chain seq x y z
N MET A 1 -26.81 5.91 26.01
CA MET A 1 -27.08 4.83 25.05
C MET A 1 -27.62 5.49 23.80
N PRO A 2 -26.80 5.81 22.78
CA PRO A 2 -27.35 6.37 21.55
C PRO A 2 -27.65 5.25 20.55
N ASP A 3 -28.89 5.27 20.07
CA ASP A 3 -29.53 4.46 19.03
C ASP A 3 -28.59 3.76 18.04
N THR A 4 -28.41 2.44 18.21
CA THR A 4 -27.84 1.53 17.20
C THR A 4 -28.90 0.57 16.67
N LEU A 5 -30.11 1.05 16.45
CA LEU A 5 -31.06 0.31 15.62
C LEU A 5 -30.69 0.57 14.17
N LEU A 6 -30.35 -0.50 13.45
CA LEU A 6 -30.22 -0.47 11.99
C LEU A 6 -31.49 0.13 11.39
N ASP A 7 -31.35 0.92 10.33
CA ASP A 7 -32.54 1.43 9.64
C ASP A 7 -33.40 0.24 9.15
N PRO A 8 -34.74 0.42 9.03
CA PRO A 8 -35.64 -0.69 8.71
C PRO A 8 -35.28 -1.43 7.41
N THR A 9 -34.70 -0.75 6.42
CA THR A 9 -34.30 -1.37 5.15
C THR A 9 -33.11 -2.30 5.37
N THR A 10 -32.09 -1.82 6.07
CA THR A 10 -30.91 -2.62 6.41
C THR A 10 -31.27 -3.78 7.33
N LEU A 11 -32.12 -3.57 8.33
CA LEU A 11 -32.58 -4.63 9.24
C LEU A 11 -33.38 -5.70 8.50
N GLY A 12 -34.33 -5.30 7.66
CA GLY A 12 -35.14 -6.23 6.86
C GLY A 12 -34.28 -7.07 5.91
N ASP A 13 -33.31 -6.44 5.24
CA ASP A 13 -32.38 -7.16 4.37
C ASP A 13 -31.45 -8.10 5.15
N LEU A 14 -30.97 -7.70 6.32
CA LEU A 14 -30.17 -8.55 7.20
C LEU A 14 -30.94 -9.80 7.61
N LEU A 15 -32.19 -9.63 8.09
CA LEU A 15 -33.04 -10.73 8.50
C LEU A 15 -33.32 -11.68 7.32
N ARG A 16 -33.60 -11.14 6.13
CA ARG A 16 -33.77 -11.91 4.89
C ARG A 16 -32.55 -12.77 4.59
N VAL A 17 -31.33 -12.23 4.72
CA VAL A 17 -30.09 -12.99 4.49
C VAL A 17 -29.90 -14.05 5.57
N ALA A 18 -30.05 -13.68 6.84
CA ALA A 18 -29.84 -14.57 7.98
C ALA A 18 -30.85 -15.73 8.04
N SER A 19 -32.07 -15.53 7.53
CA SER A 19 -33.11 -16.56 7.46
C SER A 19 -33.10 -17.37 6.16
N ALA A 20 -32.18 -17.09 5.23
CA ALA A 20 -32.12 -17.79 3.96
C ALA A 20 -31.66 -19.25 4.16
N SER A 21 -32.25 -20.19 3.43
CA SER A 21 -31.92 -21.62 3.53
C SER A 21 -30.46 -21.92 3.14
N ASP A 22 -29.84 -21.06 2.35
CA ASP A 22 -28.47 -21.14 1.87
C ASP A 22 -27.49 -20.23 2.65
N TYR A 23 -27.93 -19.67 3.79
CA TYR A 23 -27.12 -18.77 4.62
C TYR A 23 -25.76 -19.35 5.01
N ALA A 24 -25.70 -20.63 5.42
CA ALA A 24 -24.45 -21.28 5.80
C ALA A 24 -23.43 -21.29 4.64
N ARG A 25 -23.90 -21.50 3.41
CA ARG A 25 -23.05 -21.45 2.22
C ARG A 25 -22.61 -20.01 1.91
N TRP A 26 -23.51 -19.05 2.10
CA TRP A 26 -23.19 -17.63 1.96
C TRP A 26 -22.10 -17.22 2.95
N GLU A 27 -22.25 -17.61 4.22
CA GLU A 27 -21.29 -17.35 5.28
C GLU A 27 -19.91 -17.99 4.97
N ASP A 28 -19.88 -19.23 4.49
CA ASP A 28 -18.64 -19.90 4.04
C ASP A 28 -17.95 -19.08 2.93
N GLN A 29 -18.69 -18.63 1.90
CA GLN A 29 -18.11 -17.77 0.87
C GLN A 29 -17.49 -16.50 1.48
N ILE A 30 -18.20 -15.82 2.39
CA ILE A 30 -17.69 -14.60 3.04
C ILE A 30 -16.43 -14.92 3.86
N ARG A 31 -16.41 -16.01 4.63
CA ARG A 31 -15.24 -16.43 5.41
C ARG A 31 -14.04 -16.75 4.51
N ARG A 32 -14.26 -17.40 3.35
CA ARG A 32 -13.21 -17.67 2.35
C ARG A 32 -12.60 -16.41 1.75
N THR A 33 -13.39 -15.33 1.61
CA THR A 33 -12.85 -14.01 1.22
C THR A 33 -12.14 -13.27 2.35
N GLY A 34 -12.11 -13.85 3.56
CA GLY A 34 -11.58 -13.22 4.77
C GLY A 34 -12.51 -12.16 5.38
N GLY A 35 -13.80 -12.15 5.01
CA GLY A 35 -14.72 -11.08 5.37
C GLY A 35 -14.51 -9.83 4.49
N CYS A 36 -14.36 -10.01 3.18
CA CYS A 36 -14.19 -8.89 2.26
C CYS A 36 -15.40 -7.95 2.32
N ALA A 37 -15.15 -6.64 2.43
CA ALA A 37 -16.22 -5.63 2.52
C ALA A 37 -16.89 -5.30 1.18
N ASN A 38 -16.27 -5.68 0.06
CA ASN A 38 -16.76 -5.34 -1.28
C ASN A 38 -16.39 -6.42 -2.30
N PRO A 39 -16.81 -7.68 -2.12
CA PRO A 39 -16.34 -8.81 -2.93
C PRO A 39 -16.69 -8.64 -4.41
N ILE A 40 -15.89 -9.25 -5.28
CA ILE A 40 -16.20 -9.38 -6.71
C ILE A 40 -17.12 -10.58 -6.90
N HIS A 41 -18.16 -10.43 -7.71
CA HIS A 41 -19.08 -11.50 -8.06
C HIS A 41 -18.71 -12.10 -9.41
N LEU A 42 -18.59 -13.42 -9.44
CA LEU A 42 -18.48 -14.19 -10.68
C LEU A 42 -19.67 -15.13 -10.81
N THR A 43 -20.11 -15.34 -12.05
CA THR A 43 -21.05 -16.40 -12.43
C THR A 43 -20.39 -17.31 -13.45
N GLY A 44 -20.65 -18.61 -13.37
CA GLY A 44 -20.02 -19.56 -14.28
C GLY A 44 -19.76 -20.92 -13.66
N TRP A 45 -18.77 -21.63 -14.20
CA TRP A 45 -18.49 -23.01 -13.84
C TRP A 45 -17.02 -23.39 -14.07
N THR A 46 -16.59 -24.45 -13.40
CA THR A 46 -15.34 -25.18 -13.68
C THR A 46 -15.60 -26.68 -13.72
N ILE A 47 -14.99 -27.37 -14.68
CA ILE A 47 -15.02 -28.82 -14.82
C ILE A 47 -13.59 -29.32 -14.85
N HIS A 48 -13.28 -30.28 -13.98
CA HIS A 48 -12.02 -31.03 -14.02
C HIS A 48 -12.29 -32.36 -14.69
N LYS A 49 -11.53 -32.68 -15.74
CA LYS A 49 -11.62 -33.95 -16.46
C LYS A 49 -10.30 -34.69 -16.42
N ASP A 50 -10.36 -36.02 -16.41
CA ASP A 50 -9.20 -36.83 -16.75
C ASP A 50 -8.89 -36.68 -18.24
N LYS A 51 -7.66 -36.32 -18.59
CA LYS A 51 -7.22 -36.08 -19.99
C LYS A 51 -7.24 -37.35 -20.82
N SER A 52 -7.00 -38.50 -20.21
CA SER A 52 -6.85 -39.79 -20.89
C SER A 52 -8.19 -40.46 -21.13
N THR A 53 -9.07 -40.46 -20.12
CA THR A 53 -10.37 -41.12 -20.19
C THR A 53 -11.51 -40.17 -20.57
N GLY A 54 -11.33 -38.86 -20.38
CA GLY A 54 -12.38 -37.86 -20.53
C GLY A 54 -13.39 -37.84 -19.37
N GLU A 55 -13.19 -38.67 -18.34
CA GLU A 55 -14.04 -38.74 -17.15
C GLU A 55 -14.12 -37.38 -16.46
N THR A 56 -15.32 -36.98 -16.01
CA THR A 56 -15.48 -35.76 -15.21
C THR A 56 -15.19 -36.08 -13.75
N LEU A 57 -14.08 -35.57 -13.25
CA LEU A 57 -13.61 -35.76 -11.89
C LEU A 57 -14.32 -34.82 -10.91
N HIS A 58 -14.62 -33.60 -11.37
CA HIS A 58 -15.28 -32.58 -10.56
C HIS A 58 -16.01 -31.59 -11.46
N HIS A 59 -17.18 -31.14 -11.04
CA HIS A 59 -17.93 -30.07 -11.69
C HIS A 59 -18.48 -29.13 -10.63
N TYR A 60 -18.13 -27.85 -10.76
CA TYR A 60 -18.63 -26.76 -9.95
C TYR A 60 -19.35 -25.74 -10.82
N THR A 61 -20.51 -25.25 -10.35
CA THR A 61 -21.29 -24.20 -11.02
C THR A 61 -21.89 -23.24 -9.99
N THR A 62 -21.95 -21.96 -10.33
CA THR A 62 -22.56 -20.94 -9.45
C THR A 62 -24.08 -20.98 -9.46
N ALA A 63 -24.71 -21.77 -10.33
CA ALA A 63 -26.18 -21.91 -10.37
C ALA A 63 -26.78 -22.33 -9.02
N ASN A 64 -26.00 -23.06 -8.21
CA ASN A 64 -26.40 -23.56 -6.90
C ASN A 64 -25.82 -22.73 -5.73
N GLU A 65 -25.18 -21.58 -6.03
CA GLU A 65 -24.61 -20.71 -5.02
C GLU A 65 -25.59 -19.61 -4.56
N PRO A 66 -25.42 -19.07 -3.35
CA PRO A 66 -26.25 -17.98 -2.86
C PRO A 66 -26.23 -16.74 -3.75
N GLY A 67 -27.37 -16.46 -4.38
CA GLY A 67 -27.53 -15.40 -5.38
C GLY A 67 -26.95 -15.74 -6.76
N GLY A 68 -26.78 -17.03 -7.07
CA GLY A 68 -26.28 -17.53 -8.35
C GLY A 68 -24.81 -17.21 -8.61
N ARG A 69 -24.04 -16.80 -7.58
CA ARG A 69 -22.74 -16.13 -7.73
C ARG A 69 -21.69 -16.62 -6.73
N LEU A 70 -20.45 -16.67 -7.19
CA LEU A 70 -19.25 -16.87 -6.37
C LEU A 70 -18.67 -15.51 -5.97
N ARG A 71 -18.37 -15.34 -4.68
CA ARG A 71 -17.73 -14.14 -4.13
C ARG A 71 -16.22 -14.30 -4.01
N LEU A 72 -15.47 -13.42 -4.64
CA LEU A 72 -14.01 -13.33 -4.54
C LEU A 72 -13.59 -12.09 -3.76
N ALA A 73 -12.49 -12.20 -3.03
CA ALA A 73 -11.91 -11.05 -2.32
C ALA A 73 -11.50 -9.95 -3.31
N CYS A 74 -11.86 -8.69 -3.02
CA CYS A 74 -11.65 -7.57 -3.95
C CYS A 74 -10.19 -7.18 -4.18
N GLY A 75 -9.27 -7.64 -3.32
CA GLY A 75 -7.84 -7.30 -3.40
C GLY A 75 -7.53 -5.82 -3.20
N ASN A 76 -8.49 -5.01 -2.74
CA ASN A 76 -8.26 -3.58 -2.53
C ASN A 76 -7.28 -3.37 -1.37
N ARG A 77 -6.20 -2.62 -1.63
CA ARG A 77 -5.17 -2.34 -0.62
C ARG A 77 -5.63 -1.33 0.44
N ARG A 78 -6.68 -0.55 0.19
CA ARG A 78 -7.09 0.57 1.05
C ARG A 78 -7.95 0.07 2.20
N ALA A 79 -7.50 0.31 3.43
CA ALA A 79 -8.22 -0.11 4.62
C ALA A 79 -9.60 0.56 4.75
N SER A 80 -9.71 1.80 4.27
CA SER A 80 -10.96 2.56 4.13
C SER A 80 -12.01 1.87 3.24
N ARG A 81 -11.57 1.14 2.21
CA ARG A 81 -12.46 0.41 1.27
C ARG A 81 -12.74 -1.02 1.69
N CYS A 82 -11.71 -1.71 2.17
CA CYS A 82 -11.83 -3.10 2.58
C CYS A 82 -10.74 -3.42 3.61
N PRO A 83 -11.04 -3.33 4.91
CA PRO A 83 -10.08 -3.63 5.98
C PRO A 83 -9.45 -5.02 5.83
N SER A 84 -10.26 -6.03 5.49
CA SER A 84 -9.82 -7.41 5.31
C SER A 84 -8.78 -7.58 4.20
N CYS A 85 -9.07 -7.13 2.98
CA CYS A 85 -8.11 -7.24 1.87
C CYS A 85 -6.88 -6.35 2.07
N ALA A 86 -7.06 -5.18 2.67
CA ALA A 86 -5.96 -4.28 3.02
C ALA A 86 -5.02 -4.93 4.04
N TRP A 87 -5.54 -5.66 5.02
CA TRP A 87 -4.72 -6.41 5.99
C TRP A 87 -3.85 -7.46 5.30
N THR A 88 -4.42 -8.25 4.37
CA THR A 88 -3.63 -9.22 3.59
C THR A 88 -2.55 -8.52 2.77
N TYR A 89 -2.88 -7.40 2.12
CA TYR A 89 -1.91 -6.60 1.35
C TYR A 89 -0.79 -6.01 2.23
N ALA A 90 -1.12 -5.56 3.45
CA ALA A 90 -0.15 -5.09 4.43
C ALA A 90 0.81 -6.23 4.83
N GLY A 91 0.26 -7.42 5.10
CA GLY A 91 1.06 -8.62 5.40
C GLY A 91 2.02 -8.97 4.26
N ASP A 92 1.54 -8.92 3.02
CA ASP A 92 2.40 -9.14 1.84
C ASP A 92 3.51 -8.10 1.72
N THR A 93 3.18 -6.83 1.96
CA THR A 93 4.16 -5.75 1.93
C THR A 93 5.18 -5.93 3.06
N TYR A 94 4.74 -6.33 4.25
CA TYR A 94 5.61 -6.64 5.39
C TYR A 94 6.59 -7.75 5.02
N HIS A 95 6.11 -8.88 4.51
CA HIS A 95 6.99 -10.00 4.13
C HIS A 95 7.94 -9.65 3.00
N LEU A 96 7.48 -8.85 2.02
CA LEU A 96 8.32 -8.37 0.93
C LEU A 96 9.46 -7.49 1.45
N ILE A 97 9.17 -6.52 2.33
CA ILE A 97 10.18 -5.61 2.90
C ILE A 97 11.10 -6.35 3.86
N ARG A 98 10.55 -7.16 4.76
CA ARG A 98 11.30 -7.99 5.71
C ARG A 98 12.26 -8.92 4.99
N ALA A 99 11.83 -9.64 3.97
CA ALA A 99 12.72 -10.54 3.22
C ALA A 99 13.92 -9.78 2.63
N GLY A 100 13.71 -8.55 2.15
CA GLY A 100 14.82 -7.70 1.69
C GLY A 100 15.73 -7.21 2.83
N LEU A 101 15.22 -7.00 4.02
CA LEU A 101 16.03 -6.49 5.13
C LEU A 101 16.77 -7.59 5.90
N ALA A 102 16.15 -8.75 6.02
CA ALA A 102 16.47 -9.76 7.00
C ALA A 102 16.83 -11.13 6.39
N GLY A 103 16.67 -11.28 5.07
CA GLY A 103 16.69 -12.58 4.40
C GLY A 103 15.40 -13.37 4.62
N ASP A 104 15.17 -14.34 3.74
CA ASP A 104 14.06 -15.28 3.79
C ASP A 104 14.31 -16.44 2.81
N ASP A 105 14.74 -17.60 3.32
CA ASP A 105 15.10 -18.75 2.49
C ASP A 105 13.91 -19.28 1.68
N ARG A 106 12.68 -19.16 2.19
CA ARG A 106 11.46 -19.54 1.46
C ARG A 106 11.16 -18.65 0.25
N ARG A 107 11.94 -17.57 0.08
CA ARG A 107 11.78 -16.55 -0.95
C ARG A 107 13.09 -16.31 -1.70
N ASP A 108 14.05 -17.22 -1.55
CA ASP A 108 15.38 -17.20 -2.17
C ASP A 108 16.18 -15.92 -1.86
N ILE A 109 16.02 -15.37 -0.65
CA ILE A 109 16.80 -14.23 -0.19
C ILE A 109 17.72 -14.67 0.95
N PRO A 110 19.05 -14.63 0.79
CA PRO A 110 19.95 -15.13 1.82
C PRO A 110 19.97 -14.22 3.05
N GLY A 111 20.22 -14.82 4.22
CA GLY A 111 20.36 -14.10 5.49
C GLY A 111 21.49 -13.06 5.51
N THR A 112 22.52 -13.24 4.68
CA THR A 112 23.67 -12.32 4.52
C THR A 112 23.28 -10.93 4.03
N VAL A 113 22.06 -10.75 3.49
CA VAL A 113 21.54 -9.42 3.14
C VAL A 113 21.48 -8.46 4.34
N ARG A 114 21.48 -9.01 5.57
CA ARG A 114 21.57 -8.26 6.83
C ARG A 114 22.90 -7.52 7.02
N ASP A 115 23.92 -7.88 6.26
CA ASP A 115 25.24 -7.24 6.34
C ASP A 115 25.37 -6.09 5.31
N HIS A 116 24.39 -5.94 4.42
CA HIS A 116 24.44 -4.94 3.36
C HIS A 116 24.12 -3.54 3.91
N PRO A 117 24.86 -2.49 3.50
CA PRO A 117 24.59 -1.12 3.92
C PRO A 117 23.19 -0.68 3.54
N ARG A 118 22.45 -0.17 4.53
CA ARG A 118 21.04 0.21 4.33
C ARG A 118 20.62 1.35 5.24
N VAL A 119 19.72 2.17 4.72
CA VAL A 119 19.10 3.27 5.46
C VAL A 119 17.60 3.30 5.21
N PHE A 120 16.88 3.85 6.18
CA PHE A 120 15.52 4.33 6.03
C PHE A 120 15.56 5.85 5.80
N ALA A 121 15.16 6.27 4.61
CA ALA A 121 15.18 7.67 4.19
C ALA A 121 13.76 8.22 4.00
N THR A 122 13.51 9.43 4.50
CA THR A 122 12.25 10.16 4.33
C THR A 122 12.48 11.44 3.54
N LEU A 123 11.96 11.50 2.31
CA LEU A 123 11.98 12.71 1.48
C LEU A 123 10.64 13.44 1.58
N THR A 124 10.67 14.67 2.07
CA THR A 124 9.45 15.44 2.35
C THR A 124 9.11 16.43 1.25
N ALA A 125 7.85 16.83 1.16
CA ALA A 125 7.42 17.95 0.34
C ALA A 125 8.00 19.28 0.85
N PRO A 126 8.23 20.27 -0.04
CA PRO A 126 8.46 21.65 0.39
C PRO A 126 7.20 22.23 1.06
N SER A 127 7.32 23.47 1.54
CA SER A 127 6.18 24.25 2.02
C SER A 127 5.42 24.88 0.85
N PHE A 128 4.10 24.95 0.96
CA PHE A 128 3.20 25.67 0.03
C PHE A 128 2.46 26.82 0.74
N GLY A 129 2.87 27.13 1.97
CA GLY A 129 2.21 28.09 2.84
C GLY A 129 2.20 27.60 4.29
N PRO A 130 1.97 28.50 5.24
CA PRO A 130 1.90 28.16 6.65
C PRO A 130 0.64 27.33 6.94
N VAL A 131 0.79 26.24 7.70
CA VAL A 131 -0.30 25.35 8.10
C VAL A 131 -0.39 25.24 9.62
N HIS A 132 -1.57 24.90 10.12
CA HIS A 132 -1.72 24.52 11.52
C HIS A 132 -0.92 23.25 11.80
N ASN A 133 -0.18 23.26 12.90
CA ASN A 133 0.71 22.19 13.32
C ASN A 133 0.72 22.05 14.84
N ARG A 134 1.42 21.03 15.33
CA ARG A 134 1.69 20.84 16.76
C ARG A 134 3.21 20.92 16.99
N PRO A 135 3.75 22.08 17.37
CA PRO A 135 5.14 22.18 17.79
C PRO A 135 5.41 21.32 19.04
N ASP A 136 6.65 20.86 19.22
CA ASP A 136 7.04 20.11 20.42
C ASP A 136 6.92 20.97 21.68
N ASN A 137 7.26 22.26 21.56
CA ASN A 137 7.14 23.26 22.61
C ASN A 137 6.33 24.47 22.12
N GLY A 138 5.44 24.99 22.97
CA GLY A 138 4.66 26.20 22.69
C GLY A 138 3.31 25.94 22.00
N THR A 139 2.83 26.95 21.29
CA THR A 139 1.53 26.94 20.59
C THR A 139 1.73 26.98 19.07
N CYS A 140 0.71 26.55 18.34
CA CYS A 140 0.67 26.74 16.90
C CYS A 140 0.73 28.25 16.57
N ARG A 141 1.17 28.61 15.36
CA ARG A 141 1.23 30.02 14.91
C ARG A 141 -0.12 30.76 14.99
N CYS A 142 -1.24 30.03 15.02
CA CYS A 142 -2.57 30.60 15.30
C CYS A 142 -2.81 31.00 16.76
N GLY A 143 -1.87 30.74 17.67
CA GLY A 143 -1.98 30.97 19.11
C GLY A 143 -2.50 29.77 19.91
N THR A 144 -3.08 28.75 19.27
CA THR A 144 -3.71 27.61 19.96
C THR A 144 -2.76 26.42 20.12
N ARG A 145 -2.84 25.72 21.26
CA ARG A 145 -2.21 24.41 21.45
C ARG A 145 -3.17 23.30 21.01
N HIS A 146 -2.97 22.80 19.81
CA HIS A 146 -3.81 21.75 19.23
C HIS A 146 -3.60 20.39 19.91
N ILE A 147 -4.71 19.66 20.12
CA ILE A 147 -4.68 18.24 20.50
C ILE A 147 -4.24 17.38 19.30
N PRO A 148 -3.73 16.14 19.49
CA PRO A 148 -3.16 15.32 18.42
C PRO A 148 -4.06 15.12 17.19
N ASP A 149 -5.38 15.11 17.39
CA ASP A 149 -6.39 14.85 16.37
C ASP A 149 -7.29 16.05 16.09
N ALA A 150 -6.83 17.27 16.42
CA ALA A 150 -7.56 18.49 16.10
C ALA A 150 -7.77 18.60 14.56
N PRO A 151 -9.00 18.88 14.09
CA PRO A 151 -9.33 18.91 12.66
C PRO A 151 -8.58 20.01 11.88
N GLU A 152 -8.11 21.04 12.58
CA GLU A 152 -7.30 22.11 12.01
C GLU A 152 -5.90 21.62 11.62
N LEU A 153 -5.36 20.57 12.24
CA LEU A 153 -3.99 20.15 11.98
C LEU A 153 -3.76 19.79 10.51
N GLY A 154 -2.81 20.48 9.89
CA GLY A 154 -2.47 20.34 8.47
C GLY A 154 -3.22 21.30 7.55
N THR A 155 -4.28 21.96 8.00
CA THR A 155 -4.99 22.96 7.18
C THR A 155 -4.19 24.27 7.10
N ALA A 156 -4.43 25.03 6.04
CA ALA A 156 -3.79 26.33 5.84
C ALA A 156 -4.17 27.32 6.94
N LEU A 157 -3.18 28.06 7.47
CA LEU A 157 -3.43 29.14 8.43
C LEU A 157 -4.17 30.31 7.79
N ASP A 158 -3.81 30.65 6.55
CA ASP A 158 -4.59 31.49 5.66
C ASP A 158 -4.93 30.68 4.39
N PRO A 159 -6.18 30.23 4.24
CA PRO A 159 -6.60 29.50 3.05
C PRO A 159 -6.55 30.31 1.75
N THR A 160 -6.54 31.65 1.79
CA THR A 160 -6.48 32.50 0.59
C THR A 160 -5.06 32.68 0.07
N GLU A 161 -4.06 32.61 0.95
CA GLU A 161 -2.63 32.74 0.59
C GLU A 161 -1.94 31.39 0.32
N TYR A 162 -2.54 30.27 0.71
CA TYR A 162 -1.94 28.94 0.52
C TYR A 162 -1.88 28.53 -0.96
N ASP A 163 -0.72 28.04 -1.41
CA ASP A 163 -0.47 27.66 -2.79
C ASP A 163 -0.99 26.25 -3.11
N TYR A 164 -2.32 26.13 -3.21
CA TYR A 164 -2.99 24.86 -3.56
C TYR A 164 -2.56 24.32 -4.93
N ALA A 165 -2.36 25.21 -5.91
CA ALA A 165 -1.89 24.83 -7.23
C ALA A 165 -0.49 24.20 -7.17
N GLY A 166 0.44 24.84 -6.44
CA GLY A 166 1.77 24.30 -6.19
C GLY A 166 1.75 22.95 -5.48
N ALA A 167 0.90 22.78 -4.46
CA ALA A 167 0.77 21.53 -3.70
C ALA A 167 0.32 20.36 -4.59
N VAL A 168 -0.73 20.57 -5.39
CA VAL A 168 -1.28 19.55 -6.30
C VAL A 168 -0.30 19.21 -7.42
N LEU A 169 0.35 20.21 -8.01
CA LEU A 169 1.35 20.00 -9.05
C LEU A 169 2.58 19.26 -8.50
N PHE A 170 3.04 19.60 -7.28
CA PHE A 170 4.09 18.85 -6.61
C PHE A 170 3.71 17.38 -6.44
N ASN A 171 2.50 17.10 -5.91
CA ASN A 171 2.00 15.74 -5.74
C ASN A 171 2.01 14.98 -7.07
N ASN A 172 1.51 15.59 -8.16
CA ASN A 172 1.51 14.97 -9.49
C ASN A 172 2.94 14.65 -10.00
N HIS A 173 3.90 15.53 -9.71
CA HIS A 173 5.30 15.40 -10.13
C HIS A 173 6.21 14.63 -9.15
N ALA A 174 5.72 14.24 -7.97
CA ALA A 174 6.50 13.52 -6.95
C ALA A 174 7.17 12.24 -7.49
N GLY A 175 6.48 11.50 -8.38
CA GLY A 175 7.05 10.33 -9.05
C GLY A 175 8.26 10.65 -9.93
N GLN A 176 8.26 11.81 -10.61
CA GLN A 176 9.39 12.28 -11.42
C GLN A 176 10.55 12.76 -10.54
N LEU A 177 10.25 13.42 -9.42
CA LEU A 177 11.27 13.80 -8.42
C LEU A 177 11.99 12.56 -7.87
N TRP A 178 11.25 11.48 -7.58
CA TRP A 178 11.87 10.22 -7.16
C TRP A 178 12.73 9.58 -8.23
N GLN A 179 12.26 9.56 -9.48
CA GLN A 179 13.05 9.05 -10.60
C GLN A 179 14.37 9.82 -10.71
N ARG A 180 14.33 11.16 -10.70
CA ARG A 180 15.52 12.02 -10.76
C ARG A 180 16.43 11.82 -9.55
N PHE A 181 15.87 11.71 -8.35
CA PHE A 181 16.60 11.41 -7.12
C PHE A 181 17.38 10.09 -7.25
N THR A 182 16.73 8.99 -7.62
CA THR A 182 17.43 7.70 -7.73
C THR A 182 18.46 7.68 -8.87
N THR A 183 18.23 8.43 -9.96
CA THR A 183 19.23 8.62 -11.01
C THR A 183 20.43 9.39 -10.47
N ARG A 184 20.21 10.46 -9.70
CA ARG A 184 21.30 11.24 -9.10
C ARG A 184 22.04 10.46 -8.03
N LEU A 185 21.35 9.72 -7.17
CA LEU A 185 21.95 8.86 -6.15
C LEU A 185 22.97 7.90 -6.74
N ARG A 186 22.64 7.23 -7.86
CA ARG A 186 23.61 6.37 -8.56
C ARG A 186 24.82 7.14 -9.07
N ARG A 187 24.66 8.39 -9.52
CA ARG A 187 25.79 9.24 -9.95
C ARG A 187 26.67 9.64 -8.77
N GLU A 188 26.06 10.01 -7.64
CA GLU A 188 26.77 10.36 -6.40
C GLU A 188 27.61 9.18 -5.86
N LEU A 189 27.06 7.96 -5.93
CA LEU A 189 27.77 6.73 -5.55
C LEU A 189 28.92 6.43 -6.50
N ALA A 190 28.72 6.52 -7.82
CA ALA A 190 29.77 6.30 -8.80
C ALA A 190 30.94 7.27 -8.60
N THR A 191 30.65 8.57 -8.45
CA THR A 191 31.67 9.59 -8.23
C THR A 191 32.47 9.34 -6.95
N ARG A 192 31.82 9.01 -5.83
CA ARG A 192 32.51 8.71 -4.55
C ARG A 192 33.35 7.44 -4.62
N ALA A 193 32.96 6.48 -5.44
CA ALA A 193 33.70 5.24 -5.67
C ALA A 193 34.81 5.36 -6.72
N GLY A 194 35.01 6.54 -7.35
CA GLY A 194 35.95 6.70 -8.46
C GLY A 194 35.56 5.93 -9.72
N LEU A 195 34.28 5.57 -9.88
CA LEU A 195 33.75 4.79 -10.99
C LEU A 195 33.02 5.67 -12.00
N SER A 196 33.04 5.26 -13.27
CA SER A 196 32.11 5.80 -14.25
C SER A 196 30.69 5.31 -14.00
N ARG A 197 29.72 6.00 -14.62
CA ARG A 197 28.31 5.60 -14.57
C ARG A 197 28.04 4.24 -15.22
N ARG A 198 28.92 3.78 -16.12
CA ARG A 198 28.77 2.51 -16.83
C ARG A 198 29.33 1.35 -16.00
N GLU A 199 30.36 1.59 -15.20
CA GLU A 199 30.99 0.59 -14.34
C GLU A 199 30.21 0.34 -13.05
N LEU A 200 29.49 1.34 -12.51
CA LEU A 200 28.77 1.17 -11.24
C LEU A 200 27.86 -0.07 -11.21
N PRO A 201 26.98 -0.34 -12.21
CA PRO A 201 26.10 -1.51 -12.19
C PRO A 201 26.84 -2.87 -12.20
N GLU A 202 28.10 -2.90 -12.66
CA GLU A 202 28.95 -4.10 -12.65
C GLU A 202 29.54 -4.38 -11.27
N ARG A 203 29.54 -3.38 -10.37
CA ARG A 203 30.12 -3.47 -9.03
C ARG A 203 29.09 -3.40 -7.91
N LEU A 204 28.02 -2.64 -8.12
CA LEU A 204 27.07 -2.30 -7.07
C LEU A 204 25.68 -2.05 -7.63
N ARG A 205 24.67 -2.49 -6.89
CA ARG A 205 23.28 -2.21 -7.16
C ARG A 205 22.64 -1.40 -6.03
N VAL A 206 21.97 -0.32 -6.41
CA VAL A 206 21.05 0.40 -5.51
C VAL A 206 19.69 -0.29 -5.54
N SER A 207 19.37 -0.95 -4.43
CA SER A 207 18.11 -1.64 -4.19
C SER A 207 17.24 -0.81 -3.25
N TYR A 208 15.92 -0.76 -3.48
CA TYR A 208 15.03 -0.04 -2.59
C TYR A 208 13.62 -0.62 -2.53
N GLY A 209 12.95 -0.40 -1.40
CA GLY A 209 11.49 -0.46 -1.26
C GLY A 209 11.00 0.91 -0.80
N LYS A 210 9.96 1.46 -1.42
CA LYS A 210 9.41 2.77 -1.06
C LYS A 210 7.90 2.76 -0.93
N VAL A 211 7.40 3.62 -0.04
CA VAL A 211 6.00 3.97 0.08
C VAL A 211 5.82 5.48 0.02
N ALA A 212 4.74 5.88 -0.64
CA ALA A 212 4.19 7.22 -0.61
C ALA A 212 3.34 7.38 0.64
N GLU A 213 3.28 8.56 1.21
CA GLU A 213 2.32 8.88 2.27
C GLU A 213 1.92 10.35 2.16
N PHE A 214 0.66 10.63 2.48
CA PHE A 214 0.16 11.99 2.59
C PHE A 214 0.30 12.48 4.02
N GLN A 215 0.92 13.65 4.17
CA GLN A 215 0.85 14.41 5.42
C GLN A 215 -0.57 14.96 5.60
N LYS A 216 -0.95 15.33 6.84
CA LYS A 216 -2.27 15.95 7.12
C LYS A 216 -2.59 17.14 6.21
N ARG A 217 -1.56 17.88 5.76
CA ARG A 217 -1.66 19.00 4.80
C ARG A 217 -1.86 18.62 3.32
N GLY A 218 -2.12 17.36 3.02
CA GLY A 218 -2.31 16.90 1.64
C GLY A 218 -1.05 16.80 0.78
N ALA A 219 0.13 17.10 1.32
CA ALA A 219 1.41 17.01 0.61
C ALA A 219 2.04 15.63 0.77
N LEU A 220 2.65 15.13 -0.32
CA LEU A 220 3.31 13.83 -0.35
C LEU A 220 4.72 13.82 0.24
N HIS A 221 5.03 12.79 1.00
CA HIS A 221 6.41 12.40 1.29
C HIS A 221 6.66 10.94 0.90
N PHE A 222 7.93 10.59 0.70
CA PHE A 222 8.36 9.22 0.41
C PHE A 222 9.22 8.68 1.54
N HIS A 223 8.81 7.52 2.06
CA HIS A 223 9.65 6.68 2.90
C HIS A 223 10.28 5.60 2.03
N ALA A 224 11.59 5.44 2.12
CA ALA A 224 12.34 4.47 1.34
C ALA A 224 13.35 3.73 2.19
N VAL A 225 13.30 2.41 2.15
CA VAL A 225 14.41 1.54 2.54
C VAL A 225 15.34 1.47 1.34
N ILE A 226 16.55 2.01 1.46
CA ILE A 226 17.56 1.99 0.40
C ILE A 226 18.73 1.14 0.89
N ARG A 227 19.12 0.16 0.08
CA ARG A 227 20.18 -0.82 0.37
C ARG A 227 21.18 -0.87 -0.79
N LEU A 228 22.46 -1.05 -0.46
CA LEU A 228 23.52 -1.30 -1.42
C LEU A 228 23.80 -2.80 -1.49
N ASP A 229 23.62 -3.38 -2.66
CA ASP A 229 23.90 -4.79 -2.95
C ASP A 229 25.11 -4.90 -3.88
N GLY A 230 25.67 -6.11 -3.99
CA GLY A 230 26.49 -6.49 -5.14
C GLY A 230 25.71 -6.44 -6.45
N PRO A 231 26.40 -6.62 -7.60
CA PRO A 231 25.82 -6.40 -8.92
C PRO A 231 24.57 -7.26 -9.19
N ASP A 232 24.54 -8.49 -8.69
CA ASP A 232 23.43 -9.41 -8.93
C ASP A 232 22.25 -9.27 -7.97
N GLY A 233 22.38 -8.47 -6.92
CA GLY A 233 21.33 -8.19 -5.94
C GLY A 233 21.62 -8.80 -4.56
N PRO A 234 20.58 -9.18 -3.80
CA PRO A 234 20.69 -9.44 -2.36
C PRO A 234 21.57 -10.65 -2.00
N GLY A 235 21.84 -11.54 -2.95
CA GLY A 235 22.74 -12.69 -2.73
C GLY A 235 24.22 -12.42 -3.00
N THR A 236 24.58 -11.20 -3.40
CA THR A 236 25.96 -10.84 -3.69
C THR A 236 26.40 -9.71 -2.77
N THR A 237 27.52 -9.92 -2.09
CA THR A 237 28.09 -8.94 -1.16
C THR A 237 28.43 -7.64 -1.89
N PRO A 238 28.07 -6.47 -1.34
CA PRO A 238 28.49 -5.19 -1.90
C PRO A 238 30.01 -4.98 -1.76
N PRO A 239 30.62 -4.12 -2.59
CA PRO A 239 32.04 -3.76 -2.45
C PRO A 239 32.34 -3.16 -1.06
N THR A 240 33.56 -3.36 -0.56
CA THR A 240 33.97 -2.89 0.78
C THR A 240 33.89 -1.37 0.98
N TRP A 241 34.00 -0.59 -0.10
CA TRP A 241 33.84 0.87 -0.06
C TRP A 241 32.38 1.31 0.07
N ALA A 242 31.40 0.43 -0.20
CA ALA A 242 30.00 0.73 -0.05
C ALA A 242 29.64 0.66 1.43
N THR A 243 29.66 1.80 2.12
CA THR A 243 29.34 1.91 3.54
C THR A 243 28.02 2.65 3.76
N VAL A 244 27.48 2.57 4.98
CA VAL A 244 26.29 3.32 5.39
C VAL A 244 26.55 4.83 5.34
N ASP A 245 27.75 5.27 5.71
CA ASP A 245 28.15 6.69 5.67
C ASP A 245 28.19 7.20 4.23
N LEU A 246 28.84 6.45 3.33
CA LEU A 246 28.88 6.78 1.91
C LEU A 246 27.48 6.84 1.30
N LEU A 247 26.59 5.90 1.67
CA LEU A 247 25.19 5.92 1.24
C LEU A 247 24.46 7.16 1.76
N THR A 248 24.64 7.49 3.04
CA THR A 248 23.99 8.64 3.70
C THR A 248 24.39 9.94 3.04
N ASP A 249 25.69 10.14 2.80
CA ASP A 249 26.22 11.32 2.13
C ASP A 249 25.76 11.41 0.67
N ALA A 250 25.73 10.28 -0.04
CA ALA A 250 25.23 10.23 -1.42
C ALA A 250 23.74 10.57 -1.50
N ILE A 251 22.92 10.14 -0.52
CA ILE A 251 21.50 10.48 -0.45
C ILE A 251 21.31 11.98 -0.20
N ARG A 252 22.02 12.56 0.77
CA ARG A 252 21.96 14.00 1.07
C ARG A 252 22.35 14.83 -0.15
N ALA A 253 23.48 14.48 -0.79
CA ALA A 253 23.93 15.15 -2.01
C ALA A 253 22.92 15.01 -3.15
N ALA A 254 22.38 13.81 -3.37
CA ALA A 254 21.41 13.56 -4.44
C ALA A 254 20.09 14.32 -4.24
N ALA A 255 19.61 14.43 -3.00
CA ALA A 255 18.38 15.17 -2.70
C ALA A 255 18.56 16.69 -2.89
N ALA A 256 19.71 17.24 -2.51
CA ALA A 256 20.01 18.68 -2.63
C ALA A 256 20.39 19.11 -4.07
N HIS A 257 20.84 18.18 -4.91
CA HIS A 257 21.36 18.48 -6.24
C HIS A 257 20.27 19.04 -7.19
N SER A 258 20.61 20.08 -7.97
CA SER A 258 19.70 20.77 -8.90
C SER A 258 19.03 19.86 -9.94
N TYR A 259 19.73 18.83 -10.42
CA TYR A 259 19.17 17.77 -11.27
C TYR A 259 17.91 17.10 -10.68
N THR A 260 17.80 17.02 -9.34
CA THR A 260 16.64 16.47 -8.61
C THR A 260 15.52 17.50 -8.47
N SER A 261 15.39 18.41 -9.43
CA SER A 261 14.27 19.33 -9.56
C SER A 261 13.37 18.93 -10.73
N VAL A 262 12.13 19.40 -10.78
CA VAL A 262 11.23 19.27 -11.93
C VAL A 262 10.63 20.62 -12.25
N SER A 263 10.78 21.09 -13.48
CA SER A 263 10.19 22.33 -13.97
C SER A 263 8.84 22.07 -14.61
N VAL A 264 7.86 22.89 -14.24
CA VAL A 264 6.52 22.93 -14.81
C VAL A 264 6.38 24.27 -15.52
N PRO A 265 6.09 24.28 -16.84
CA PRO A 265 5.95 25.52 -17.60
C PRO A 265 4.75 26.34 -17.11
N ALA A 266 4.82 27.65 -17.33
CA ALA A 266 3.67 28.53 -17.14
C ALA A 266 2.54 28.13 -18.10
N ALA A 267 1.30 28.29 -17.65
CA ALA A 267 0.11 28.01 -18.45
C ALA A 267 -1.02 28.95 -18.02
N ALA A 268 -1.54 29.76 -18.94
CA ALA A 268 -2.54 30.79 -18.65
C ALA A 268 -2.11 31.70 -17.47
N ASP A 269 -2.91 31.74 -16.41
CA ASP A 269 -2.69 32.48 -15.16
C ASP A 269 -1.70 31.79 -14.20
N GLN A 270 -1.31 30.55 -14.47
CA GLN A 270 -0.38 29.80 -13.63
C GLN A 270 1.08 30.10 -14.01
N PRO A 271 1.91 30.54 -13.05
CA PRO A 271 3.32 30.84 -13.32
C PRO A 271 4.13 29.55 -13.56
N ALA A 272 5.31 29.71 -14.16
CA ALA A 272 6.28 28.63 -14.24
C ALA A 272 6.76 28.26 -12.82
N ARG A 273 6.87 26.97 -12.53
CA ARG A 273 7.22 26.45 -11.20
C ARG A 273 8.38 25.48 -11.30
N THR A 274 9.20 25.41 -10.25
CA THR A 274 10.24 24.39 -10.12
C THR A 274 10.09 23.70 -8.79
N PHE A 275 9.83 22.39 -8.81
CA PHE A 275 9.69 21.58 -7.61
C PHE A 275 11.00 20.89 -7.25
N ARG A 276 11.26 20.77 -5.95
CA ARG A 276 12.36 20.03 -5.32
C ARG A 276 11.82 19.35 -4.07
N TRP A 277 12.58 18.41 -3.51
CA TRP A 277 12.31 17.93 -2.15
C TRP A 277 12.48 19.07 -1.14
N GLY A 278 11.71 19.01 -0.06
CA GLY A 278 11.82 19.94 1.06
C GLY A 278 13.16 19.81 1.79
N THR A 279 13.43 20.77 2.66
CA THR A 279 14.67 20.79 3.46
C THR A 279 14.71 19.71 4.54
N GLN A 280 13.56 19.19 4.95
CA GLN A 280 13.46 18.09 5.92
C GLN A 280 13.74 16.76 5.22
N LEU A 281 14.97 16.30 5.30
CA LEU A 281 15.41 14.97 4.87
C LEU A 281 15.89 14.20 6.10
N ASP A 282 15.22 13.10 6.42
CA ASP A 282 15.63 12.19 7.49
C ASP A 282 16.29 10.95 6.87
N VAL A 283 17.48 10.58 7.32
CA VAL A 283 18.22 9.40 6.86
C VAL A 283 18.75 8.68 8.08
N ARG A 284 18.18 7.49 8.36
CA ARG A 284 18.54 6.67 9.52
C ARG A 284 19.14 5.35 9.06
N PRO A 285 20.33 4.95 9.53
CA PRO A 285 20.82 3.59 9.37
C PRO A 285 19.80 2.56 9.86
N VAL A 286 19.68 1.43 9.16
CA VAL A 286 18.90 0.27 9.64
C VAL A 286 19.89 -0.81 10.04
N MET A 287 20.07 -1.04 11.34
CA MET A 287 21.04 -2.00 11.86
C MET A 287 20.39 -3.38 12.07
N ALA A 288 21.23 -4.42 12.04
CA ALA A 288 20.82 -5.77 12.42
C ALA A 288 20.61 -5.84 13.94
N PHE A 289 19.81 -6.81 14.41
CA PHE A 289 19.43 -6.99 15.82
C PHE A 289 20.65 -7.00 16.77
N GLY A 290 20.55 -6.33 17.93
CA GLY A 290 21.46 -6.55 19.08
C GLY A 290 22.36 -5.39 19.54
N ASP A 291 22.27 -4.19 18.95
CA ASP A 291 23.16 -3.05 19.30
C ASP A 291 22.51 -1.93 20.14
N GLY A 292 21.22 -2.08 20.50
CA GLY A 292 20.48 -1.06 21.25
C GLY A 292 19.93 0.11 20.41
N SER A 293 19.91 -0.01 19.08
CA SER A 293 19.34 1.03 18.20
C SER A 293 17.80 1.06 18.15
N GLU A 294 17.23 2.26 17.95
CA GLU A 294 15.77 2.49 17.89
C GLU A 294 15.08 1.94 16.62
N VAL A 295 15.83 1.60 15.55
CA VAL A 295 15.27 1.26 14.23
C VAL A 295 15.70 -0.15 13.78
N THR A 296 14.86 -1.14 14.09
CA THR A 296 15.07 -2.54 13.68
C THR A 296 14.45 -2.86 12.32
N GLU A 297 14.91 -3.94 11.66
CA GLU A 297 14.37 -4.42 10.39
C GLU A 297 12.86 -4.70 10.44
N GLN A 298 12.39 -5.28 11.55
CA GLN A 298 10.98 -5.58 11.78
C GLN A 298 10.17 -4.29 11.98
N ALA A 299 10.72 -3.31 12.71
CA ALA A 299 10.08 -2.02 12.90
C ALA A 299 9.93 -1.30 11.55
N VAL A 300 10.97 -1.29 10.71
CA VAL A 300 10.94 -0.71 9.38
C VAL A 300 9.94 -1.42 8.47
N ALA A 301 9.94 -2.75 8.43
CA ALA A 301 8.98 -3.52 7.62
C ALA A 301 7.53 -3.26 8.07
N SER A 302 7.29 -3.22 9.39
CA SER A 302 5.98 -2.90 9.97
C SER A 302 5.53 -1.48 9.65
N TYR A 303 6.46 -0.52 9.74
CA TYR A 303 6.21 0.87 9.37
C TYR A 303 5.80 0.97 7.90
N VAL A 304 6.60 0.40 6.98
CA VAL A 304 6.31 0.45 5.54
C VAL A 304 4.97 -0.24 5.22
N ALA A 305 4.69 -1.39 5.82
CA ALA A 305 3.42 -2.11 5.65
C ALA A 305 2.21 -1.30 6.15
N LYS A 306 2.34 -0.62 7.29
CA LYS A 306 1.31 0.27 7.85
C LYS A 306 0.92 1.37 6.87
N TYR A 307 1.89 1.96 6.17
CA TYR A 307 1.58 3.02 5.21
C TYR A 307 1.06 2.46 3.90
N ALA A 308 1.48 1.28 3.47
CA ALA A 308 1.11 0.69 2.18
C ALA A 308 -0.42 0.57 1.95
N THR A 309 -1.22 0.53 3.02
CA THR A 309 -2.69 0.47 2.98
C THR A 309 -3.38 1.82 3.14
N LYS A 310 -2.65 2.86 3.52
CA LYS A 310 -3.15 4.22 3.58
C LYS A 310 -3.21 4.82 2.18
N ALA A 311 -4.09 5.78 1.97
CA ALA A 311 -4.09 6.63 0.80
C ALA A 311 -4.45 8.06 1.24
N ALA A 312 -4.94 8.89 0.32
CA ALA A 312 -5.17 10.30 0.60
C ALA A 312 -6.32 10.53 1.60
N GLU A 313 -7.21 9.56 1.84
CA GLU A 313 -8.38 9.70 2.71
C GLU A 313 -8.07 10.10 4.16
N ASN A 314 -6.84 9.85 4.65
CA ASN A 314 -6.40 10.35 5.96
C ASN A 314 -6.33 11.90 6.02
N THR A 315 -6.43 12.56 4.87
CA THR A 315 -6.53 14.01 4.73
C THR A 315 -7.98 14.48 4.57
N GLY A 316 -8.97 13.57 4.67
CA GLY A 316 -10.39 13.87 4.50
C GLY A 316 -10.89 13.86 3.05
N THR A 317 -10.08 13.40 2.07
CA THR A 317 -10.55 13.25 0.68
C THR A 317 -11.27 11.93 0.47
N LEU A 318 -11.96 11.81 -0.67
CA LEU A 318 -12.63 10.57 -1.04
C LEU A 318 -11.61 9.51 -1.45
N ASP A 319 -11.82 8.28 -1.02
CA ASP A 319 -11.04 7.09 -1.40
C ASP A 319 -11.51 6.47 -2.74
N ARG A 320 -12.24 7.22 -3.56
CA ARG A 320 -12.66 6.89 -4.93
C ARG A 320 -12.57 8.11 -5.84
N ARG A 321 -12.55 7.88 -7.16
CA ARG A 321 -12.62 8.94 -8.15
C ARG A 321 -13.86 9.81 -7.92
N ILE A 322 -13.65 11.10 -8.12
CA ILE A 322 -14.67 12.14 -8.00
C ILE A 322 -15.21 12.40 -9.41
N GLY A 323 -16.50 12.15 -9.63
CA GLY A 323 -17.15 12.41 -10.91
C GLY A 323 -17.51 13.88 -11.06
N GLU A 324 -18.04 14.48 -10.00
CA GLU A 324 -18.47 15.88 -9.94
C GLU A 324 -18.11 16.56 -8.60
N LEU A 325 -18.00 17.90 -8.60
CA LEU A 325 -17.67 18.64 -7.37
C LEU A 325 -18.78 18.58 -6.30
N ALA A 326 -20.04 18.44 -6.72
CA ALA A 326 -21.17 18.33 -5.79
C ALA A 326 -21.08 17.09 -4.88
N GLU A 327 -20.27 16.08 -5.25
CA GLU A 327 -19.98 14.95 -4.35
C GLU A 327 -19.26 15.39 -3.08
N LEU A 328 -18.50 16.48 -3.10
CA LEU A 328 -17.77 16.97 -1.93
C LEU A 328 -18.72 17.44 -0.82
N ASP A 329 -19.87 18.02 -1.21
CA ASP A 329 -20.90 18.47 -0.27
C ASP A 329 -21.62 17.28 0.37
N ARG A 330 -21.89 16.22 -0.39
CA ARG A 330 -22.54 14.99 0.12
C ARG A 330 -21.68 14.20 1.10
N HIS A 331 -20.38 14.49 1.15
CA HIS A 331 -19.40 13.76 1.96
C HIS A 331 -18.68 14.62 2.99
N ASP A 332 -19.16 15.85 3.23
CA ASP A 332 -18.62 16.77 4.23
C ASP A 332 -17.09 16.92 4.14
N VAL A 333 -16.57 16.99 2.91
CA VAL A 333 -15.12 17.06 2.68
C VAL A 333 -14.58 18.37 3.27
N PRO A 334 -13.57 18.32 4.17
CA PRO A 334 -13.02 19.51 4.82
C PRO A 334 -12.53 20.57 3.83
N ASP A 335 -12.69 21.85 4.17
CA ASP A 335 -12.42 22.99 3.27
C ASP A 335 -11.02 22.96 2.65
N HIS A 336 -9.98 22.68 3.45
CA HIS A 336 -8.62 22.60 2.93
C HIS A 336 -8.46 21.51 1.85
N THR A 337 -9.09 20.36 2.06
CA THR A 337 -9.04 19.23 1.13
C THR A 337 -9.90 19.48 -0.10
N ARG A 338 -11.06 20.12 0.08
CA ARG A 338 -11.89 20.62 -1.01
C ARG A 338 -11.09 21.54 -1.94
N ARG A 339 -10.38 22.53 -1.39
CA ARG A 339 -9.54 23.45 -2.18
C ARG A 339 -8.43 22.73 -2.96
N LEU A 340 -7.83 21.67 -2.40
CA LEU A 340 -6.87 20.82 -3.13
C LEU A 340 -7.55 20.06 -4.29
N VAL A 341 -8.75 19.53 -4.09
CA VAL A 341 -9.53 18.86 -5.15
C VAL A 341 -9.95 19.85 -6.24
N GLU A 342 -10.41 21.04 -5.86
CA GLU A 342 -10.79 22.11 -6.78
C GLU A 342 -9.59 22.58 -7.60
N ALA A 343 -8.42 22.74 -6.97
CA ALA A 343 -7.18 23.03 -7.68
C ALA A 343 -6.84 21.95 -8.73
N CYS A 344 -7.08 20.66 -8.44
CA CYS A 344 -6.93 19.61 -9.45
C CYS A 344 -7.85 19.84 -10.66
N LYS A 345 -9.10 20.26 -10.44
CA LYS A 345 -10.07 20.52 -11.51
C LYS A 345 -9.69 21.73 -12.36
N VAL A 346 -9.30 22.83 -11.72
CA VAL A 346 -8.89 24.08 -12.40
C VAL A 346 -7.64 23.86 -13.24
N LEU A 347 -6.67 23.10 -12.73
CA LEU A 347 -5.39 22.86 -13.40
C LEU A 347 -5.45 21.80 -14.51
N ASP A 348 -6.42 20.88 -14.48
CA ASP A 348 -6.53 19.79 -15.47
C ASP A 348 -6.53 20.28 -16.94
N PRO A 349 -7.35 21.28 -17.34
CA PRO A 349 -7.33 21.79 -18.71
C PRO A 349 -6.04 22.54 -19.06
N LEU A 350 -5.33 23.10 -18.08
CA LEU A 350 -4.04 23.78 -18.31
C LEU A 350 -2.89 22.79 -18.53
N TYR A 351 -3.03 21.56 -18.02
CA TYR A 351 -2.03 20.50 -18.11
C TYR A 351 -2.66 19.16 -18.51
N PRO A 352 -3.22 19.03 -19.73
CA PRO A 352 -4.07 17.89 -20.12
C PRO A 352 -3.39 16.52 -19.99
N GLU A 353 -2.07 16.45 -20.23
CA GLU A 353 -1.27 15.22 -20.10
C GLU A 353 -1.04 14.76 -18.63
N ARG A 354 -1.45 15.58 -17.65
CA ARG A 354 -1.26 15.30 -16.22
C ARG A 354 -2.45 14.60 -15.58
N ARG A 355 -3.64 14.70 -16.19
CA ARG A 355 -4.89 14.05 -15.73
C ARG A 355 -5.19 14.37 -14.26
N LEU A 356 -4.98 15.62 -13.85
CA LEU A 356 -5.13 16.08 -12.47
C LEU A 356 -6.55 15.80 -11.94
N TRP A 357 -7.58 16.01 -12.75
CA TRP A 357 -8.97 15.74 -12.35
C TRP A 357 -9.21 14.24 -12.10
N ALA A 358 -8.71 13.38 -12.98
CA ALA A 358 -8.84 11.92 -12.81
C ALA A 358 -8.18 11.40 -11.52
N TRP A 359 -7.22 12.14 -10.98
CA TRP A 359 -6.47 11.84 -9.75
C TRP A 359 -6.79 12.82 -8.60
N ALA A 360 -7.89 13.58 -8.67
CA ALA A 360 -8.25 14.55 -7.63
C ALA A 360 -8.52 13.90 -6.26
N HIS A 361 -9.09 12.69 -6.26
CA HIS A 361 -9.24 11.83 -5.07
C HIS A 361 -7.91 11.40 -4.42
N MET A 362 -6.80 11.60 -5.11
CA MET A 362 -5.43 11.40 -4.61
C MET A 362 -4.67 12.74 -4.61
N LEU A 363 -5.37 13.88 -4.55
CA LEU A 363 -4.80 15.22 -4.50
C LEU A 363 -3.78 15.48 -5.62
N GLY A 364 -4.08 14.98 -6.83
CA GLY A 364 -3.25 15.09 -8.02
C GLY A 364 -2.16 14.01 -8.17
N PHE A 365 -1.93 13.16 -7.16
CA PHE A 365 -0.94 12.09 -7.24
C PHE A 365 -1.38 10.94 -8.13
N ARG A 366 -0.57 10.67 -9.17
CA ARG A 366 -0.81 9.61 -10.15
C ARG A 366 0.20 8.45 -10.09
N GLY A 367 1.04 8.42 -9.07
CA GLY A 367 2.11 7.43 -8.93
C GLY A 367 1.67 6.15 -8.20
N HIS A 368 2.54 5.14 -8.22
CA HIS A 368 2.37 3.96 -7.37
C HIS A 368 2.64 4.32 -5.91
N PHE A 369 1.68 3.99 -5.05
CA PHE A 369 1.79 4.22 -3.62
C PHE A 369 2.90 3.39 -2.97
N SER A 370 3.06 2.13 -3.37
CA SER A 370 4.19 1.29 -2.95
C SER A 370 4.91 0.77 -4.19
N SER A 371 6.24 0.75 -4.15
CA SER A 371 7.05 0.20 -5.24
C SER A 371 8.41 -0.25 -4.72
N LYS A 372 9.01 -1.25 -5.35
CA LYS A 372 10.39 -1.67 -5.07
C LYS A 372 11.22 -1.71 -6.35
N SER A 373 12.54 -1.61 -6.20
CA SER A 373 13.46 -1.88 -7.29
C SER A 373 13.41 -3.35 -7.71
N ARG A 374 13.83 -3.62 -8.94
CA ARG A 374 14.09 -4.99 -9.40
C ARG A 374 15.11 -5.65 -8.46
N ARG A 375 14.95 -6.95 -8.22
CA ARG A 375 15.77 -7.79 -7.32
C ARG A 375 15.92 -7.28 -5.88
N TYR A 376 15.04 -6.43 -5.36
CA TYR A 376 15.10 -6.06 -3.93
C TYR A 376 14.85 -7.26 -2.99
N SER A 377 13.81 -8.04 -3.29
CA SER A 377 13.35 -9.27 -2.62
C SER A 377 12.29 -9.97 -3.51
N THR A 378 11.36 -10.76 -2.95
CA THR A 378 10.20 -11.34 -3.64
C THR A 378 9.20 -10.30 -4.19
N THR A 379 8.13 -10.73 -4.86
CA THR A 379 7.08 -9.85 -5.43
C THR A 379 5.71 -10.10 -4.80
N LEU A 380 4.84 -9.09 -4.83
CA LEU A 380 3.42 -9.27 -4.47
C LEU A 380 2.71 -10.29 -5.37
N GLY A 381 3.19 -10.51 -6.60
CA GLY A 381 2.69 -11.56 -7.49
C GLY A 381 3.04 -12.95 -6.96
N ALA A 382 4.31 -13.18 -6.63
CA ALA A 382 4.77 -14.45 -6.07
C ALA A 382 4.11 -14.78 -4.73
N LEU A 383 3.90 -13.79 -3.85
CA LEU A 383 3.18 -14.00 -2.58
C LEU A 383 1.71 -14.36 -2.78
N ARG A 384 1.05 -13.78 -3.80
CA ARG A 384 -0.31 -14.16 -4.19
C ARG A 384 -0.35 -15.56 -4.79
N GLN A 385 0.63 -15.90 -5.63
CA GLN A 385 0.73 -17.22 -6.24
C GLN A 385 0.95 -18.31 -5.18
N ALA A 386 1.87 -18.10 -4.24
CA ALA A 386 2.10 -19.06 -3.15
C ALA A 386 0.83 -19.35 -2.33
N ARG A 387 -0.03 -18.35 -2.13
CA ARG A 387 -1.36 -18.57 -1.52
C ARG A 387 -2.33 -19.30 -2.43
N ALA A 388 -2.33 -18.99 -3.72
CA ALA A 388 -3.17 -19.68 -4.70
C ALA A 388 -2.78 -21.16 -4.80
N ASP A 389 -1.48 -21.47 -4.85
CA ASP A 389 -0.96 -22.84 -4.90
C ASP A 389 -1.31 -23.60 -3.62
N TYR A 390 -1.16 -22.96 -2.45
CA TYR A 390 -1.59 -23.56 -1.18
C TYR A 390 -3.10 -23.90 -1.18
N ARG A 391 -3.94 -23.02 -1.73
CA ARG A 391 -5.38 -23.28 -1.86
C ARG A 391 -5.68 -24.37 -2.88
N ALA A 392 -5.01 -24.36 -4.03
CA ALA A 392 -5.16 -25.39 -5.05
C ALA A 392 -4.78 -26.77 -4.51
N ALA A 393 -3.72 -26.88 -3.72
CA ALA A 393 -3.34 -28.13 -3.05
C ALA A 393 -4.41 -28.60 -2.04
N GLN A 394 -4.99 -27.68 -1.27
CA GLN A 394 -6.12 -28.01 -0.38
C GLN A 394 -7.35 -28.51 -1.15
N ASP A 395 -7.67 -27.87 -2.28
CA ASP A 395 -8.79 -28.26 -3.12
C ASP A 395 -8.52 -29.62 -3.81
N HIS A 396 -7.30 -29.88 -4.27
CA HIS A 396 -6.88 -31.18 -4.80
C HIS A 396 -7.06 -32.31 -3.77
N ALA A 397 -6.60 -32.09 -2.54
CA ALA A 397 -6.74 -33.06 -1.46
C ALA A 397 -8.21 -33.31 -1.10
N ALA A 398 -9.02 -32.25 -1.03
CA ALA A 398 -10.45 -32.36 -0.75
C ALA A 398 -11.22 -33.12 -1.85
N LEU A 399 -10.72 -33.09 -3.09
CA LEU A 399 -11.30 -33.80 -4.24
C LEU A 399 -10.67 -35.19 -4.47
N ALA A 400 -9.78 -35.65 -3.58
CA ALA A 400 -9.01 -36.89 -3.73
C ALA A 400 -8.29 -36.98 -5.10
N LEU A 401 -7.68 -35.87 -5.51
CA LEU A 401 -6.90 -35.75 -6.75
C LEU A 401 -5.39 -35.84 -6.52
N ASP A 402 -4.93 -36.10 -5.30
CA ASP A 402 -3.51 -36.10 -4.93
C ASP A 402 -2.73 -37.26 -5.56
N ASP A 403 -3.36 -38.42 -5.74
CA ASP A 403 -2.75 -39.61 -6.35
C ASP A 403 -2.69 -39.53 -7.89
N ARG A 404 -3.16 -38.43 -8.49
CA ARG A 404 -3.15 -38.23 -9.94
C ARG A 404 -1.99 -37.33 -10.36
N GLU A 405 -1.26 -37.77 -11.38
CA GLU A 405 -0.19 -37.00 -12.00
C GLU A 405 -0.71 -35.61 -12.44
N PRO A 406 -0.06 -34.48 -12.09
CA PRO A 406 -0.55 -33.13 -12.35
C PRO A 406 -0.91 -32.85 -13.81
N ASP A 407 -0.20 -33.51 -14.73
CA ASP A 407 -0.41 -33.35 -16.17
C ASP A 407 -1.57 -34.16 -16.74
N THR A 408 -2.30 -34.92 -15.92
CA THR A 408 -3.43 -35.76 -16.37
C THR A 408 -4.79 -35.10 -16.18
N VAL A 409 -4.89 -33.95 -15.51
CA VAL A 409 -6.19 -33.25 -15.29
C VAL A 409 -6.34 -32.08 -16.27
N LEU A 410 -7.41 -32.09 -17.05
CA LEU A 410 -7.85 -30.97 -17.90
C LEU A 410 -8.87 -30.12 -17.14
N VAL A 411 -8.56 -28.85 -16.92
CA VAL A 411 -9.47 -27.89 -16.29
C VAL A 411 -10.12 -27.04 -17.38
N LEU A 412 -11.45 -27.09 -17.47
CA LEU A 412 -12.28 -26.28 -18.36
C LEU A 412 -13.06 -25.28 -17.51
N THR A 413 -13.07 -24.01 -17.90
CA THR A 413 -13.74 -22.95 -17.13
C THR A 413 -14.46 -21.97 -18.02
N ASP A 414 -15.60 -21.47 -17.56
CA ASP A 414 -16.25 -20.27 -18.07
C ASP A 414 -16.64 -19.38 -16.88
N TRP A 415 -16.15 -18.14 -16.86
CA TRP A 415 -16.34 -17.19 -15.76
C TRP A 415 -16.71 -15.81 -16.31
N GLN A 416 -17.79 -15.25 -15.79
CA GLN A 416 -18.29 -13.93 -16.17
C GLN A 416 -18.38 -13.01 -14.95
N TYR A 417 -18.06 -11.74 -15.14
CA TYR A 417 -18.21 -10.72 -14.10
C TYR A 417 -19.69 -10.40 -13.88
N ALA A 418 -20.15 -10.51 -12.63
CA ALA A 418 -21.55 -10.33 -12.23
C ALA A 418 -21.75 -9.21 -11.20
N GLY A 419 -20.83 -8.25 -11.15
CA GLY A 419 -20.89 -7.13 -10.22
C GLY A 419 -19.97 -7.28 -9.00
N HIS A 420 -20.24 -6.49 -7.98
CA HIS A 420 -19.45 -6.45 -6.76
C HIS A 420 -20.24 -5.85 -5.60
N GLY A 421 -19.76 -6.09 -4.39
CA GLY A 421 -20.30 -5.49 -3.18
C GLY A 421 -21.38 -6.30 -2.50
N HIS A 422 -21.83 -5.77 -1.38
CA HIS A 422 -22.86 -6.37 -0.55
C HIS A 422 -24.13 -5.52 -0.62
N THR A 423 -25.29 -6.16 -0.44
CA THR A 423 -26.48 -5.42 -0.02
C THR A 423 -26.26 -4.79 1.37
N PRO A 424 -27.11 -3.83 1.81
CA PRO A 424 -26.96 -3.23 3.14
C PRO A 424 -26.93 -4.25 4.28
N GLY A 425 -27.80 -5.27 4.25
CA GLY A 425 -27.83 -6.34 5.24
C GLY A 425 -26.65 -7.31 5.15
N GLU A 426 -26.26 -7.72 3.92
CA GLU A 426 -25.05 -8.52 3.69
C GLU A 426 -23.80 -7.80 4.26
N SER A 427 -23.74 -6.48 4.15
CA SER A 427 -22.61 -5.66 4.62
C SER A 427 -22.43 -5.74 6.14
N VAL A 428 -23.53 -5.72 6.90
CA VAL A 428 -23.50 -5.81 8.38
C VAL A 428 -23.02 -7.20 8.82
N LEU A 429 -23.55 -8.26 8.20
CA LEU A 429 -23.17 -9.64 8.49
C LEU A 429 -21.71 -9.90 8.11
N ALA A 430 -21.29 -9.47 6.91
CA ALA A 430 -19.91 -9.60 6.45
C ALA A 430 -18.92 -8.83 7.33
N ALA A 431 -19.28 -7.63 7.80
CA ALA A 431 -18.48 -6.87 8.77
C ALA A 431 -18.34 -7.62 10.11
N THR A 432 -19.40 -8.30 10.56
CA THR A 432 -19.35 -9.12 11.78
C THR A 432 -18.42 -10.32 11.61
N ILE A 433 -18.51 -11.02 10.48
CA ILE A 433 -17.59 -12.12 10.13
C ILE A 433 -16.14 -11.60 10.07
N ALA A 434 -15.90 -10.46 9.42
CA ALA A 434 -14.58 -9.85 9.33
C ALA A 434 -13.99 -9.55 10.71
N ARG A 435 -14.78 -8.96 11.62
CA ARG A 435 -14.39 -8.71 13.01
C ARG A 435 -14.06 -9.99 13.76
N GLY A 436 -14.90 -11.02 13.64
CA GLY A 436 -14.64 -12.33 14.27
C GLY A 436 -13.35 -12.99 13.76
N LEU A 437 -13.10 -12.94 12.45
CA LEU A 437 -11.85 -13.43 11.87
C LEU A 437 -10.62 -12.64 12.33
N GLN A 438 -10.76 -11.32 12.51
CA GLN A 438 -9.69 -10.49 13.07
C GLN A 438 -9.42 -10.85 14.53
N LEU A 439 -10.45 -10.89 15.37
CA LEU A 439 -10.34 -11.22 16.78
C LEU A 439 -9.67 -12.60 16.97
N ASN A 440 -10.10 -13.61 16.23
CA ASN A 440 -9.51 -14.95 16.31
C ASN A 440 -8.00 -14.95 16.01
N ARG A 441 -7.54 -14.10 15.09
CA ARG A 441 -6.11 -13.97 14.77
C ARG A 441 -5.34 -13.26 15.89
N GLU A 442 -5.92 -12.24 16.47
CA GLU A 442 -5.33 -11.50 17.60
C GLU A 442 -5.22 -12.42 18.82
N THR A 443 -6.29 -13.12 19.18
CA THR A 443 -6.29 -14.11 20.26
C THR A 443 -5.29 -15.24 20.01
N ALA A 444 -5.23 -15.79 18.79
CA ALA A 444 -4.25 -16.83 18.47
C ALA A 444 -2.79 -16.33 18.58
N ARG A 445 -2.55 -15.05 18.24
CA ARG A 445 -1.23 -14.44 18.36
C ARG A 445 -0.84 -14.19 19.82
N GLU A 446 -1.78 -13.74 20.65
CA GLU A 446 -1.60 -13.58 22.09
C GLU A 446 -1.28 -14.93 22.73
N ALA A 447 -2.09 -15.95 22.48
CA ALA A 447 -1.88 -17.30 23.00
C ALA A 447 -0.52 -17.89 22.60
N LEU A 448 -0.06 -17.70 21.35
CA LEU A 448 1.25 -18.16 20.91
C LEU A 448 2.40 -17.42 21.62
N ARG A 449 2.22 -16.13 21.92
CA ARG A 449 3.22 -15.34 22.66
C ARG A 449 3.34 -15.82 24.09
N ASP A 450 2.21 -16.12 24.73
CA ASP A 450 2.18 -16.61 26.10
C ASP A 450 2.88 -17.98 26.18
N GLN A 451 2.57 -18.90 25.24
CA GLN A 451 3.27 -20.19 25.12
C GLN A 451 4.80 -20.04 24.98
N LEU A 452 5.27 -19.13 24.13
CA LEU A 452 6.71 -18.90 23.94
C LEU A 452 7.38 -18.22 25.14
N THR A 453 6.60 -17.53 25.99
CA THR A 453 7.12 -16.92 27.23
C THR A 453 7.26 -18.01 28.30
N ASP A 454 6.28 -18.91 28.40
CA ASP A 454 6.30 -20.05 29.32
C ASP A 454 7.41 -21.07 28.96
N GLU A 455 7.67 -21.30 27.66
CA GLU A 455 8.78 -22.15 27.19
C GLU A 455 10.18 -21.55 27.43
N GLY A 456 10.27 -20.24 27.68
CA GLY A 456 11.52 -19.53 27.98
C GLY A 456 11.86 -19.44 29.47
N GLU A 457 10.97 -19.92 30.36
CA GLU A 457 11.17 -19.98 31.81
C GLU A 457 11.67 -21.35 32.31
N TYR A 458 12.06 -22.27 31.42
CA TYR A 458 12.64 -23.59 31.74
C TYR A 458 14.12 -23.73 31.41
#